data_AF-A0A2E0RQ87-F1
#
_entry.id   AF-A0A2E0RQ87-F1
#
_cell.length_a   1.000
_cell.length_b   1.000
_cell.length_c   1.000
_cell.angle_alpha   90.00
_cell.angle_beta   90.00
_cell.angle_gamma   90.00
#
_symmetry.space_group_name_H-M   'P 1'
#
loop_
_entity.id
_entity.type
_entity.pdbx_description
1 polymer ?
#
loop_
_entity_poly.entity_id
_entity_poly.type
_entity_poly.pdbx_seq_one_letter_code
_entity_poly.pdbx_strand_id
1 'polypeptide(L)'
;MASSPTIEQRAGVLAFVDAVASDTGTPQLSDHLRLDLGRAPDADDPPLLVTVHDDAASARHTLIAVAQLSSANDAWILEVVVDPGTSDAIAVRDDAAVTAVDAHRRHRDDAVVWWLDDPTDHDLKVAGDLGLDVWRELYEMRRPLPHPDRAEVTTRSFRPGVDDEAWLRVNNRAFASHGEQGGWTLDTFRLRQAEPWFDPDGFRVLDGDDDDDDDDDDDDGDGQLIAFCWTKLHTDVDPVVGEIYVIAVDPSAHGRGLGRQLTLAGLDSISDRGVTVANLYVDAGNTAAVGLYERLGFGIHRRRVAFAPPEHSTS
;
A
#
# COMPACT_ATOMS: atom_id res chain seq x y z
N MET A 1 -3.79 11.79 28.30
CA MET A 1 -4.51 11.65 27.03
C MET A 1 -3.49 11.94 25.95
N ALA A 2 -3.20 10.98 25.08
CA ALA A 2 -2.51 11.30 23.83
C ALA A 2 -3.45 12.25 23.06
N SER A 3 -3.06 13.51 22.94
CA SER A 3 -3.83 14.49 22.17
C SER A 3 -3.61 14.23 20.67
N SER A 4 -4.63 14.46 19.85
CA SER A 4 -4.49 14.40 18.40
C SER A 4 -3.31 15.28 17.94
N PRO A 5 -2.45 14.79 17.04
CA PRO A 5 -1.30 15.54 16.59
C PRO A 5 -1.75 16.79 15.82
N THR A 6 -1.12 17.92 16.14
CA THR A 6 -1.40 19.20 15.48
C THR A 6 -0.96 19.18 14.02
N ILE A 7 -1.46 20.13 13.22
CA ILE A 7 -1.03 20.31 11.82
C ILE A 7 0.49 20.48 11.73
N GLU A 8 1.09 21.23 12.67
CA GLU A 8 2.54 21.45 12.71
C GLU A 8 3.31 20.15 13.01
N GLN A 9 2.82 19.34 13.95
CA GLN A 9 3.44 18.04 14.26
C GLN A 9 3.36 17.08 13.07
N ARG A 10 2.21 16.99 12.41
CA ARG A 10 2.03 16.15 11.20
C ARG A 10 2.95 16.60 10.08
N ALA A 11 3.03 17.91 9.81
CA ALA A 11 3.92 18.46 8.80
C ALA A 11 5.40 18.21 9.11
N GLY A 12 5.80 18.33 10.38
CA GLY A 12 7.15 18.02 10.83
C GLY A 12 7.53 16.55 10.65
N VAL A 13 6.60 15.63 10.98
CA VAL A 13 6.79 14.19 10.76
C VAL A 13 6.88 13.86 9.27
N LEU A 14 5.98 14.41 8.45
CA LEU A 14 6.00 14.19 7.00
C LEU A 14 7.32 14.66 6.38
N ALA A 15 7.82 15.84 6.78
CA ALA A 15 9.12 16.35 6.32
C ALA A 15 10.30 15.46 6.73
N PHE A 16 10.25 14.88 7.94
CA PHE A 16 11.25 13.91 8.39
C PHE A 16 11.21 12.62 7.57
N VAL A 17 10.02 12.06 7.36
CA VAL A 17 9.80 10.86 6.54
C VAL A 17 10.31 11.07 5.11
N ASP A 18 10.02 12.22 4.49
CA ASP A 18 10.50 12.58 3.16
C ASP A 18 12.03 12.69 3.10
N ALA A 19 12.65 13.25 4.13
CA ALA A 19 14.10 13.35 4.20
C ALA A 19 14.78 11.97 4.30
N VAL A 20 14.25 11.08 5.14
CA VAL A 20 14.76 9.70 5.26
C VAL A 20 14.52 8.91 3.97
N ALA A 21 13.37 9.09 3.32
CA ALA A 21 13.09 8.45 2.03
C ALA A 21 14.09 8.88 0.94
N SER A 22 14.38 10.18 0.89
CA SER A 22 15.38 10.75 -0.03
C SER A 22 16.80 10.23 0.22
N ASP A 23 17.20 10.02 1.49
CA ASP A 23 18.54 9.52 1.84
C ASP A 23 18.69 8.02 1.56
N THR A 24 17.65 7.24 1.85
CA THR A 24 17.66 5.77 1.68
C THR A 24 17.28 5.33 0.27
N GLY A 25 16.69 6.21 -0.55
CA GLY A 25 16.17 5.88 -1.87
C GLY A 25 14.97 4.94 -1.83
N THR A 26 14.22 4.91 -0.71
CA THR A 26 13.05 4.05 -0.53
C THR A 26 11.94 4.76 0.25
N PRO A 27 10.66 4.63 -0.15
CA PRO A 27 9.56 5.12 0.66
C PRO A 27 9.58 4.50 2.06
N GLN A 28 9.41 5.32 3.09
CA GLN A 28 9.53 4.91 4.49
C GLN A 28 8.20 4.57 5.16
N LEU A 29 7.09 5.12 4.65
CA LEU A 29 5.74 4.82 5.12
C LEU A 29 4.89 4.29 3.97
N SER A 30 3.93 3.41 4.27
CA SER A 30 2.88 3.03 3.33
C SER A 30 1.99 4.22 2.95
N ASP A 31 1.35 4.14 1.78
CA ASP A 31 0.43 5.18 1.29
C ASP A 31 -0.67 5.51 2.30
N HIS A 32 -1.18 4.50 3.01
CA HIS A 32 -2.22 4.69 4.02
C HIS A 32 -1.75 5.61 5.15
N LEU A 33 -0.59 5.31 5.75
CA LEU A 33 -0.03 6.12 6.85
C LEU A 33 0.40 7.51 6.36
N ARG A 34 0.97 7.59 5.15
CA ARG A 34 1.35 8.86 4.54
C ARG A 34 0.13 9.77 4.30
N LEU A 35 -0.93 9.22 3.71
CA LEU A 35 -2.20 9.93 3.49
C LEU A 35 -2.80 10.41 4.81
N ASP A 36 -2.76 9.58 5.85
CA ASP A 36 -3.30 9.92 7.17
C ASP A 36 -2.59 11.12 7.82
N LEU A 37 -1.26 11.26 7.64
CA LEU A 37 -0.52 12.46 8.04
C LEU A 37 -0.99 13.72 7.30
N GLY A 38 -1.36 13.58 6.03
CA GLY A 38 -1.85 14.68 5.18
C GLY A 38 -3.31 15.09 5.42
N ARG A 39 -4.09 14.28 6.14
CA ARG A 39 -5.51 14.57 6.44
C ARG A 39 -5.68 15.68 7.49
N ALA A 40 -6.85 16.33 7.45
CA ALA A 40 -7.22 17.31 8.45
C ALA A 40 -7.27 16.67 9.86
N PRO A 41 -6.91 17.41 10.93
CA PRO A 41 -6.81 16.86 12.29
C PRO A 41 -8.11 16.34 12.89
N ASP A 42 -9.25 16.75 12.33
CA ASP A 42 -10.61 16.48 12.83
C ASP A 42 -11.19 15.15 12.34
N ALA A 43 -10.36 14.23 11.82
CA ALA A 43 -10.79 12.88 11.47
C ALA A 43 -11.22 12.09 12.73
N ASP A 44 -12.21 11.21 12.59
CA ASP A 44 -12.79 10.44 13.71
C ASP A 44 -11.76 9.58 14.46
N ASP A 45 -10.65 9.20 13.80
CA ASP A 45 -9.50 8.50 14.39
C ASP A 45 -8.17 9.06 13.86
N PRO A 46 -7.58 10.09 14.52
CA PRO A 46 -6.30 10.64 14.09
C PRO A 46 -5.15 9.68 14.46
N PRO A 47 -4.01 9.75 13.73
CA PRO A 47 -2.86 8.92 14.03
C PRO A 47 -2.30 9.19 15.42
N LEU A 48 -1.81 8.14 16.06
CA LEU A 48 -0.97 8.26 17.25
C LEU A 48 0.49 8.35 16.80
N LEU A 49 1.18 9.42 17.22
CA LEU A 49 2.58 9.68 16.87
C LEU A 49 3.45 9.62 18.12
N VAL A 50 4.49 8.79 18.08
CA VAL A 50 5.59 8.79 19.05
C VAL A 50 6.82 9.32 18.33
N THR A 51 7.33 10.48 18.77
CA THR A 51 8.52 11.12 18.20
C THR A 51 9.71 10.97 19.14
N VAL A 52 10.82 10.45 18.64
CA VAL A 52 12.07 10.30 19.38
C VAL A 52 13.05 11.38 18.92
N HIS A 53 13.62 12.11 19.87
CA HIS A 53 14.59 13.15 19.57
C HIS A 53 15.95 12.80 20.17
N ASP A 54 17.02 13.24 19.51
CA ASP A 54 18.38 13.14 20.03
C ASP A 54 18.53 13.97 21.33
N ASP A 55 19.19 13.36 22.31
CA ASP A 55 19.54 13.95 23.61
C ASP A 55 20.80 14.83 23.55
N ALA A 56 21.37 15.06 22.37
CA ALA A 56 22.53 15.91 22.19
C ALA A 56 22.35 17.28 22.87
N ALA A 57 23.37 17.71 23.63
CA ALA A 57 23.41 18.92 24.45
C ALA A 57 23.28 20.26 23.69
N SER A 58 22.88 20.23 22.41
CA SER A 58 22.57 21.40 21.61
C SER A 58 21.16 21.91 21.93
N ALA A 59 20.92 23.22 21.79
CA ALA A 59 19.66 23.87 22.16
C ALA A 59 18.44 23.49 21.26
N ARG A 60 18.59 22.56 20.32
CA ARG A 60 17.53 22.05 19.46
C ARG A 60 17.63 20.52 19.42
N HIS A 61 16.64 19.83 19.98
CA HIS A 61 16.56 18.37 19.87
C HIS A 61 16.14 18.00 18.44
N THR A 62 16.98 17.25 17.74
CA THR A 62 16.72 16.79 16.37
C THR A 62 15.80 15.57 16.42
N LEU A 63 14.75 15.53 15.60
CA LEU A 63 13.90 14.33 15.44
C LEU A 63 14.72 13.24 14.75
N ILE A 64 14.84 12.08 15.38
CA ILE A 64 15.63 10.94 14.88
C ILE A 64 14.80 9.68 14.62
N ALA A 65 13.58 9.60 15.15
CA ALA A 65 12.63 8.56 14.77
C ALA A 65 11.18 8.98 15.01
N VAL A 66 10.29 8.35 14.26
CA VAL A 66 8.85 8.41 14.48
C VAL A 66 8.25 7.02 14.40
N ALA A 67 7.42 6.68 15.38
CA ALA A 67 6.49 5.55 15.28
C ALA A 67 5.08 6.12 15.07
N GLN A 68 4.43 5.70 13.99
CA GLN A 68 3.07 6.10 13.64
C GLN A 68 2.13 4.90 13.72
N LEU A 69 1.01 5.11 14.38
CA LEU A 69 -0.14 4.20 14.42
C LEU A 69 -1.33 4.88 13.75
N SER A 70 -1.87 4.28 12.70
CA SER A 70 -3.06 4.76 11.98
C SER A 70 -4.13 3.68 11.92
N SER A 71 -5.40 4.07 12.07
CA SER A 71 -6.52 3.13 11.96
C SER A 71 -6.66 2.61 10.53
N ALA A 72 -6.83 1.30 10.40
CA ALA A 72 -7.22 0.58 9.19
C ALA A 72 -8.39 -0.34 9.53
N ASN A 73 -9.16 -0.78 8.53
CA ASN A 73 -10.48 -1.42 8.64
C ASN A 73 -10.76 -2.25 9.92
N ASP A 74 -9.82 -3.09 10.36
CA ASP A 74 -9.92 -3.99 11.51
C ASP A 74 -8.76 -3.91 12.52
N ALA A 75 -7.82 -2.97 12.36
CA ALA A 75 -6.63 -2.84 13.21
C ALA A 75 -5.98 -1.45 13.15
N TRP A 76 -5.02 -1.20 14.02
CA TRP A 76 -4.11 -0.07 13.94
C TRP A 76 -2.77 -0.50 13.37
N ILE A 77 -2.39 0.10 12.25
CA ILE A 77 -1.15 -0.22 11.56
C ILE A 77 0.00 0.59 12.15
N LEU A 78 1.01 -0.09 12.67
CA LEU A 78 2.25 0.47 13.17
C LEU A 78 3.34 0.39 12.10
N GLU A 79 3.94 1.54 11.79
CA GLU A 79 5.21 1.64 11.07
C GLU A 79 6.15 2.59 11.81
N VAL A 80 7.45 2.32 11.74
CA VAL A 80 8.48 3.09 12.43
C VAL A 80 9.55 3.51 11.43
N VAL A 81 9.83 4.81 11.39
CA VAL A 81 10.87 5.41 10.55
C VAL A 81 11.97 5.94 11.44
N VAL A 82 13.21 5.56 11.15
CA VAL A 82 14.40 5.96 11.92
C VAL A 82 15.41 6.60 10.98
N ASP A 83 16.04 7.68 11.44
CA ASP A 83 17.16 8.31 10.74
C ASP A 83 18.34 7.32 10.69
N PRO A 84 18.81 6.91 9.48
CA PRO A 84 19.89 5.94 9.33
C PRO A 84 21.24 6.44 9.90
N GLY A 85 21.40 7.74 10.12
CA GLY A 85 22.57 8.34 10.77
C GLY A 85 22.62 8.12 12.28
N THR A 86 21.56 7.57 12.89
CA THR A 86 21.47 7.31 14.33
C THR A 86 22.43 6.20 14.77
N SER A 87 23.17 6.42 15.87
CA SER A 87 24.24 5.51 16.33
C SER A 87 23.77 4.11 16.74
N ASP A 88 22.48 3.94 17.08
CA ASP A 88 21.83 2.65 17.31
C ASP A 88 20.38 2.69 16.79
N ALA A 89 20.23 2.69 15.47
CA ALA A 89 18.92 2.80 14.81
C ALA A 89 17.96 1.66 15.20
N ILE A 90 18.48 0.45 15.48
CA ILE A 90 17.66 -0.70 15.87
C ILE A 90 17.08 -0.48 17.27
N ALA A 91 17.90 -0.11 18.26
CA ALA A 91 17.39 0.16 19.61
C ALA A 91 16.38 1.33 19.62
N VAL A 92 16.65 2.39 18.85
CA VAL A 92 15.73 3.53 18.73
C VAL A 92 14.40 3.12 18.09
N ARG A 93 14.43 2.29 17.04
CA ARG A 93 13.23 1.75 16.41
C ARG A 93 12.41 0.93 17.41
N ASP A 94 13.07 0.05 18.16
CA ASP A 94 12.42 -0.84 19.12
C ASP A 94 11.79 -0.06 20.26
N ASP A 95 12.51 0.90 20.85
CA ASP A 95 11.97 1.76 21.91
C ASP A 95 10.77 2.59 21.42
N ALA A 96 10.83 3.10 20.18
CA ALA A 96 9.71 3.81 19.56
C ALA A 96 8.50 2.89 19.34
N ALA A 97 8.71 1.68 18.80
CA ALA A 97 7.68 0.69 18.58
C ALA A 97 7.01 0.26 19.90
N VAL A 98 7.81 -0.11 20.89
CA VAL A 98 7.35 -0.49 22.23
C VAL A 98 6.52 0.64 22.83
N THR A 99 7.04 1.87 22.80
CA THR A 99 6.33 3.05 23.34
C THR A 99 5.01 3.29 22.63
N ALA A 100 4.96 3.13 21.30
CA ALA A 100 3.75 3.31 20.50
C ALA A 100 2.68 2.27 20.83
N VAL A 101 3.05 0.98 20.88
CA VAL A 101 2.14 -0.12 21.27
C VAL A 101 1.62 0.07 22.69
N ASP A 102 2.49 0.44 23.62
CA ASP A 102 2.12 0.71 25.01
C ASP A 102 1.17 1.92 25.14
N ALA A 103 1.42 2.98 24.37
CA ALA A 103 0.55 4.16 24.35
C ALA A 103 -0.83 3.81 23.78
N HIS A 104 -0.88 3.01 22.71
CA HIS A 104 -2.11 2.50 22.13
C HIS A 104 -2.94 1.69 23.15
N ARG A 105 -2.34 0.68 23.79
CA ARG A 105 -2.98 -0.19 24.78
C ARG A 105 -3.53 0.52 26.01
N ARG A 106 -3.02 1.71 26.35
CA ARG A 106 -3.56 2.53 27.46
C ARG A 106 -4.86 3.26 27.10
N HIS A 107 -5.20 3.31 25.82
CA HIS A 107 -6.30 4.14 25.31
C HIS A 107 -7.31 3.36 24.48
N ARG A 108 -6.92 2.23 23.88
CA ARG A 108 -7.76 1.43 22.98
C ARG A 108 -7.48 -0.07 23.17
N ASP A 109 -8.49 -0.87 22.87
CA ASP A 109 -8.44 -2.34 22.91
C ASP A 109 -8.33 -2.95 21.49
N ASP A 110 -8.29 -2.11 20.44
CA ASP A 110 -8.17 -2.55 19.06
C ASP A 110 -6.83 -3.26 18.80
N ALA A 111 -6.78 -4.17 17.82
CA ALA A 111 -5.55 -4.87 17.48
C ALA A 111 -4.50 -3.92 16.87
N VAL A 112 -3.21 -4.17 17.16
CA VAL A 112 -2.09 -3.47 16.49
C VAL A 112 -1.42 -4.44 15.53
N VAL A 113 -1.23 -4.03 14.28
CA VAL A 113 -0.46 -4.76 13.28
C VAL A 113 0.82 -4.01 13.00
N TRP A 114 1.96 -4.62 13.29
CA TRP A 114 3.28 -4.03 13.04
C TRP A 114 3.89 -4.61 11.77
N TRP A 115 4.19 -3.78 10.78
CA TRP A 115 4.88 -4.20 9.57
C TRP A 115 6.39 -3.99 9.67
N LEU A 116 7.15 -5.02 9.30
CA LEU A 116 8.59 -4.97 9.16
C LEU A 116 9.05 -5.56 7.83
N ASP A 117 10.07 -4.94 7.26
CA ASP A 117 10.75 -5.40 6.06
C ASP A 117 11.91 -6.33 6.45
N ASP A 118 11.93 -7.53 5.88
CA ASP A 118 12.93 -8.60 6.08
C ASP A 118 13.34 -8.81 7.56
N PRO A 119 12.38 -9.14 8.47
CA PRO A 119 12.66 -9.22 9.90
C PRO A 119 13.69 -10.31 10.25
N THR A 120 14.50 -10.02 11.25
CA THR A 120 15.53 -10.85 11.86
C THR A 120 15.02 -11.53 13.14
N ASP A 121 15.76 -12.51 13.67
CA ASP A 121 15.44 -13.18 14.94
C ASP A 121 15.27 -12.20 16.12
N HIS A 122 15.96 -11.05 16.07
CA HIS A 122 15.79 -9.98 17.04
C HIS A 122 14.41 -9.33 16.92
N ASP A 123 13.94 -9.04 15.70
CA ASP A 123 12.61 -8.48 15.42
C ASP A 123 11.50 -9.42 15.90
N LEU A 124 11.64 -10.72 15.61
CA LEU A 124 10.73 -11.75 16.10
C LEU A 124 10.65 -11.76 17.63
N LYS A 125 11.78 -11.60 18.32
CA LYS A 125 11.81 -11.52 19.77
C LYS A 125 11.12 -10.25 20.29
N VAL A 126 11.39 -9.08 19.71
CA VAL A 126 10.75 -7.82 20.13
C VAL A 126 9.24 -7.87 19.91
N ALA A 127 8.79 -8.38 18.76
CA ALA A 127 7.37 -8.59 18.49
C ALA A 127 6.73 -9.55 19.51
N GLY A 128 7.41 -10.67 19.81
CA GLY A 128 6.94 -11.64 20.82
C GLY A 128 6.89 -11.06 22.24
N ASP A 129 7.87 -10.24 22.64
CA ASP A 129 7.87 -9.52 23.93
C ASP A 129 6.70 -8.51 24.01
N LEU A 130 6.23 -8.01 22.86
CA LEU A 130 5.02 -7.20 22.73
C LEU A 130 3.73 -8.04 22.63
N GLY A 131 3.80 -9.36 22.60
CA GLY A 131 2.64 -10.25 22.46
C GLY A 131 2.07 -10.27 21.03
N LEU A 132 2.91 -10.03 20.03
CA LEU A 132 2.58 -10.10 18.61
C LEU A 132 3.26 -11.31 17.98
N ASP A 133 2.53 -12.07 17.18
CA ASP A 133 3.03 -13.19 16.39
C ASP A 133 3.02 -12.87 14.91
N VAL A 134 3.82 -13.60 14.12
CA VAL A 134 3.77 -13.52 12.66
C VAL A 134 2.35 -13.87 12.19
N TRP A 135 1.70 -12.89 11.58
CA TRP A 135 0.33 -13.00 11.11
C TRP A 135 0.27 -13.23 9.61
N ARG A 136 0.95 -12.38 8.85
CA ARG A 136 0.90 -12.38 7.38
C ARG A 136 2.25 -11.99 6.78
N GLU A 137 2.54 -12.52 5.60
CA GLU A 137 3.72 -12.14 4.83
C GLU A 137 3.28 -11.62 3.45
N LEU A 138 3.90 -10.53 3.01
CA LEU A 138 3.67 -9.87 1.74
C LEU A 138 5.00 -9.83 0.97
N TYR A 139 5.02 -10.36 -0.24
CA TYR A 139 6.17 -10.27 -1.13
C TYR A 139 6.10 -9.00 -1.96
N GLU A 140 7.13 -8.17 -1.86
CA GLU A 140 7.45 -7.25 -2.95
C GLU A 140 8.18 -8.04 -4.03
N MET A 141 7.58 -8.16 -5.22
CA MET A 141 8.21 -8.83 -6.35
C MET A 141 8.61 -7.82 -7.40
N ARG A 142 9.78 -7.99 -8.04
CA ARG A 142 10.31 -7.09 -9.07
C ARG A 142 10.70 -7.82 -10.35
N ARG A 143 10.66 -7.10 -11.48
CA ARG A 143 11.26 -7.52 -12.76
C ARG A 143 11.80 -6.35 -13.59
N PRO A 144 12.86 -6.56 -14.40
CA PRO A 144 13.32 -5.55 -15.36
C PRO A 144 12.35 -5.39 -16.53
N LEU A 145 12.11 -4.20 -17.05
CA LEU A 145 11.28 -3.92 -18.24
C LEU A 145 12.15 -3.70 -19.50
N PRO A 146 11.60 -3.85 -20.73
CA PRO A 146 10.23 -4.28 -21.06
C PRO A 146 9.99 -5.78 -20.79
N HIS A 147 8.73 -6.21 -20.78
CA HIS A 147 8.38 -7.64 -20.84
C HIS A 147 8.48 -8.15 -22.30
N PRO A 148 8.98 -9.37 -22.55
CA PRO A 148 9.09 -9.91 -23.91
C PRO A 148 7.74 -10.13 -24.59
N ASP A 149 6.73 -10.59 -23.83
CA ASP A 149 5.34 -10.67 -24.29
C ASP A 149 4.62 -9.34 -24.06
N ARG A 150 3.65 -9.04 -24.92
CA ARG A 150 2.72 -7.91 -24.81
C ARG A 150 1.33 -8.41 -24.44
N ALA A 151 0.49 -7.52 -23.92
CA ALA A 151 -0.93 -7.81 -23.74
C ALA A 151 -1.62 -8.07 -25.09
N GLU A 152 -2.51 -9.07 -25.12
CA GLU A 152 -3.32 -9.39 -26.29
C GLU A 152 -4.74 -8.81 -26.17
N VAL A 153 -5.17 -8.49 -24.96
CA VAL A 153 -6.46 -7.82 -24.71
C VAL A 153 -6.31 -6.32 -24.94
N THR A 154 -7.31 -5.72 -25.57
CA THR A 154 -7.39 -4.27 -25.70
C THR A 154 -7.87 -3.68 -24.37
N THR A 155 -7.11 -2.75 -23.82
CA THR A 155 -7.52 -1.97 -22.63
C THR A 155 -7.63 -0.51 -22.98
N ARG A 156 -8.51 0.22 -22.30
CA ARG A 156 -8.59 1.69 -22.36
C ARG A 156 -8.06 2.33 -21.07
N SER A 157 -7.83 3.64 -21.12
CA SER A 157 -7.53 4.42 -19.92
C SER A 157 -8.78 4.54 -19.06
N PHE A 158 -8.59 4.56 -17.74
CA PHE A 158 -9.63 4.88 -16.78
C PHE A 158 -10.09 6.35 -16.97
N ARG A 159 -11.39 6.60 -16.84
CA ARG A 159 -12.02 7.91 -16.94
C ARG A 159 -12.51 8.36 -15.57
N PRO A 160 -11.76 9.22 -14.86
CA PRO A 160 -12.18 9.71 -13.54
C PRO A 160 -13.56 10.37 -13.59
N GLY A 161 -14.39 10.03 -12.61
CA GLY A 161 -15.77 10.52 -12.50
C GLY A 161 -16.79 9.82 -13.41
N VAL A 162 -16.35 9.02 -14.38
CA VAL A 162 -17.22 8.17 -15.22
C VAL A 162 -17.13 6.71 -14.76
N ASP A 163 -15.92 6.18 -14.65
CA ASP A 163 -15.69 4.77 -14.31
C ASP A 163 -15.67 4.49 -12.80
N ASP A 164 -15.74 5.52 -11.94
CA ASP A 164 -15.50 5.41 -10.49
C ASP A 164 -16.38 4.34 -9.82
N GLU A 165 -17.69 4.39 -10.08
CA GLU A 165 -18.66 3.45 -9.49
C GLU A 165 -18.48 2.03 -10.06
N ALA A 166 -18.20 1.91 -11.36
CA ALA A 166 -17.96 0.62 -11.99
C ALA A 166 -16.70 -0.05 -11.45
N TRP A 167 -15.64 0.73 -11.28
CA TRP A 167 -14.40 0.28 -10.66
C TRP A 167 -14.60 -0.15 -9.21
N LEU A 168 -15.31 0.65 -8.40
CA LEU A 168 -15.61 0.31 -6.99
C LEU A 168 -16.35 -1.01 -6.88
N ARG A 169 -17.33 -1.27 -7.78
CA ARG A 169 -18.03 -2.56 -7.81
C ARG A 169 -17.08 -3.73 -8.05
N VAL A 170 -16.23 -3.65 -9.08
CA VAL A 170 -15.27 -4.72 -9.40
C VAL A 170 -14.24 -4.89 -8.30
N ASN A 171 -13.67 -3.81 -7.78
CA ASN A 171 -12.71 -3.83 -6.68
C ASN A 171 -13.30 -4.55 -5.45
N ASN A 172 -14.46 -4.09 -4.98
CA ASN A 172 -15.05 -4.63 -3.75
C ASN A 172 -15.52 -6.08 -3.92
N ARG A 173 -15.90 -6.50 -5.13
CA ARG A 173 -16.24 -7.91 -5.41
C ARG A 173 -15.00 -8.79 -5.48
N ALA A 174 -13.94 -8.33 -6.16
CA ALA A 174 -12.70 -9.07 -6.29
C ALA A 174 -11.95 -9.21 -4.95
N PHE A 175 -12.05 -8.21 -4.07
CA PHE A 175 -11.38 -8.15 -2.78
C PHE A 175 -12.33 -8.32 -1.58
N ALA A 176 -13.50 -8.94 -1.77
CA ALA A 176 -14.54 -9.04 -0.74
C ALA A 176 -14.07 -9.64 0.60
N SER A 177 -13.04 -10.48 0.59
CA SER A 177 -12.43 -11.11 1.76
C SER A 177 -11.05 -10.54 2.13
N HIS A 178 -10.66 -9.38 1.59
CA HIS A 178 -9.35 -8.78 1.82
C HIS A 178 -9.48 -7.58 2.76
N GLY A 179 -8.89 -7.68 3.96
CA GLY A 179 -8.98 -6.63 5.00
C GLY A 179 -8.56 -5.23 4.54
N GLU A 180 -7.52 -5.11 3.70
CA GLU A 180 -7.00 -3.79 3.26
C GLU A 180 -7.56 -3.24 1.93
N GLN A 181 -8.01 -4.12 1.02
CA GLN A 181 -8.45 -3.73 -0.34
C GLN A 181 -9.96 -3.91 -0.57
N GLY A 182 -10.64 -4.67 0.30
CA GLY A 182 -12.08 -4.79 0.32
C GLY A 182 -12.76 -3.59 0.95
N GLY A 183 -14.01 -3.33 0.54
CA GLY A 183 -14.87 -2.33 1.17
C GLY A 183 -14.46 -0.87 0.94
N TRP A 184 -13.69 -0.59 -0.12
CA TRP A 184 -13.36 0.79 -0.45
C TRP A 184 -14.62 1.59 -0.75
N THR A 185 -14.66 2.80 -0.20
CA THR A 185 -15.69 3.80 -0.49
C THR A 185 -15.22 4.74 -1.61
N LEU A 186 -16.17 5.46 -2.20
CA LEU A 186 -15.85 6.49 -3.19
C LEU A 186 -14.93 7.58 -2.63
N ASP A 187 -15.08 7.95 -1.36
CA ASP A 187 -14.18 8.91 -0.72
C ASP A 187 -12.76 8.34 -0.57
N THR A 188 -12.64 7.06 -0.18
CA THR A 188 -11.36 6.34 -0.08
C THR A 188 -10.63 6.31 -1.43
N PHE A 189 -11.38 6.10 -2.51
CA PHE A 189 -10.85 6.09 -3.86
C PHE A 189 -10.46 7.50 -4.34
N ARG A 190 -11.32 8.50 -4.14
CA ARG A 190 -11.06 9.90 -4.51
C ARG A 190 -9.83 10.48 -3.80
N LEU A 191 -9.57 10.07 -2.56
CA LEU A 191 -8.34 10.45 -1.87
C LEU A 191 -7.09 9.99 -2.63
N ARG A 192 -7.11 8.79 -3.23
CA ARG A 192 -5.99 8.27 -4.03
C ARG A 192 -5.95 8.88 -5.43
N GLN A 193 -7.09 9.22 -6.02
CA GLN A 193 -7.14 9.99 -7.28
C GLN A 193 -6.57 11.40 -7.12
N ALA A 194 -6.63 11.99 -5.93
CA ALA A 194 -6.09 13.31 -5.64
C ALA A 194 -4.57 13.32 -5.43
N GLU A 195 -3.93 12.14 -5.32
CA GLU A 195 -2.50 12.04 -5.11
C GLU A 195 -1.72 12.46 -6.37
N PRO A 196 -0.53 13.09 -6.22
CA PRO A 196 0.25 13.57 -7.37
C PRO A 196 0.72 12.46 -8.33
N TRP A 197 0.78 11.21 -7.86
CA TRP A 197 1.18 10.06 -8.66
C TRP A 197 0.02 9.47 -9.49
N PHE A 198 -1.23 9.90 -9.26
CA PHE A 198 -2.37 9.39 -10.00
C PHE A 198 -2.27 9.75 -11.48
N ASP A 199 -2.27 8.73 -12.32
CA ASP A 199 -2.26 8.85 -13.77
C ASP A 199 -3.38 7.98 -14.36
N PRO A 200 -4.47 8.56 -14.93
CA PRO A 200 -5.56 7.81 -15.53
C PRO A 200 -5.10 6.98 -16.74
N ASP A 201 -4.04 7.40 -17.44
CA ASP A 201 -3.49 6.61 -18.55
C ASP A 201 -2.73 5.39 -18.03
N GLY A 202 -2.25 5.44 -16.79
CA GLY A 202 -1.58 4.34 -16.08
C GLY A 202 -2.59 3.34 -15.52
N PHE A 203 -3.88 3.65 -15.59
CA PHE A 203 -4.95 2.85 -15.06
C PHE A 203 -5.68 2.17 -16.20
N ARG A 204 -5.30 0.92 -16.47
CA ARG A 204 -5.78 0.15 -17.62
C ARG A 204 -7.07 -0.56 -17.26
N VAL A 205 -8.12 -0.32 -18.04
CA VAL A 205 -9.46 -0.89 -17.87
C VAL A 205 -9.75 -1.85 -19.02
N LEU A 206 -10.34 -3.00 -18.69
CA LEU A 206 -10.93 -3.93 -19.64
C LEU A 206 -12.44 -3.98 -19.44
N ASP A 207 -13.16 -3.59 -20.48
CA ASP A 207 -14.61 -3.71 -20.58
C ASP A 207 -14.98 -5.12 -21.08
N GLY A 208 -16.15 -5.60 -20.64
CA GLY A 208 -16.76 -6.81 -21.15
C GLY A 208 -17.35 -6.59 -22.53
N ASP A 209 -17.71 -7.69 -23.19
CA ASP A 209 -18.49 -7.63 -24.43
C ASP A 209 -19.95 -7.22 -24.06
N ASP A 210 -20.58 -6.38 -24.88
CA ASP A 210 -21.99 -5.98 -24.76
C ASP A 210 -22.92 -7.15 -25.10
N ASP A 211 -23.01 -8.13 -24.20
CA ASP A 211 -23.93 -9.26 -24.30
C ASP A 211 -25.05 -9.13 -23.25
N ASP A 212 -25.78 -8.02 -23.27
CA ASP A 212 -27.16 -7.98 -22.74
C ASP A 212 -28.04 -7.28 -23.78
N ASP A 213 -28.96 -8.04 -24.37
CA ASP A 213 -30.13 -7.60 -25.16
C ASP A 213 -31.11 -6.77 -24.29
N ASP A 214 -30.62 -5.82 -23.49
CA ASP A 214 -31.46 -4.83 -22.82
C ASP A 214 -31.39 -3.53 -23.63
N ASP A 215 -32.43 -3.32 -24.45
CA ASP A 215 -32.77 -2.12 -25.22
C ASP A 215 -32.94 -0.86 -24.31
N ASP A 216 -31.94 -0.48 -23.53
CA ASP A 216 -31.87 0.85 -22.90
C ASP A 216 -30.88 1.71 -23.70
N ASP A 217 -31.45 2.49 -24.60
CA ASP A 217 -30.90 3.36 -25.66
C ASP A 217 -30.04 4.57 -25.14
N ASP A 218 -29.33 4.41 -24.02
CA ASP A 218 -28.48 5.44 -23.39
C ASP A 218 -27.03 4.96 -23.15
N ASP A 219 -26.57 3.94 -23.87
CA ASP A 219 -25.22 3.37 -23.68
C ASP A 219 -24.16 4.05 -24.58
N ASP A 220 -23.13 4.62 -23.97
CA ASP A 220 -21.98 5.29 -24.62
C ASP A 220 -21.03 4.31 -25.34
N GLY A 221 -21.53 3.14 -25.75
CA GLY A 221 -20.87 2.15 -26.61
C GLY A 221 -19.68 1.44 -25.97
N ASP A 222 -19.56 1.49 -24.65
CA ASP A 222 -18.54 0.80 -23.87
C ASP A 222 -19.15 -0.16 -22.86
N GLY A 223 -18.91 -1.45 -23.08
CA GLY A 223 -19.43 -2.49 -22.20
C GLY A 223 -18.96 -2.39 -20.76
N GLN A 224 -19.59 -3.19 -19.90
CA GLN A 224 -19.37 -3.13 -18.46
C GLN A 224 -17.89 -3.39 -18.10
N LEU A 225 -17.25 -2.49 -17.33
CA LEU A 225 -15.92 -2.74 -16.74
C LEU A 225 -15.89 -4.06 -15.98
N ILE A 226 -15.08 -5.03 -16.43
CA ILE A 226 -14.95 -6.36 -15.81
C ILE A 226 -13.58 -6.61 -15.19
N ALA A 227 -12.55 -5.84 -15.53
CA ALA A 227 -11.23 -5.99 -14.95
C ALA A 227 -10.40 -4.71 -15.09
N PHE A 228 -9.40 -4.55 -14.23
CA PHE A 228 -8.48 -3.42 -14.32
C PHE A 228 -7.06 -3.74 -13.81
N CYS A 229 -6.09 -2.96 -14.28
CA CYS A 229 -4.74 -2.90 -13.77
C CYS A 229 -4.35 -1.43 -13.57
N TRP A 230 -4.38 -0.97 -12.33
CA TRP A 230 -3.97 0.37 -11.92
C TRP A 230 -2.48 0.37 -11.62
N THR A 231 -1.70 1.15 -12.38
CA THR A 231 -0.26 1.32 -12.14
C THR A 231 0.07 2.62 -11.42
N LYS A 232 1.16 2.62 -10.65
CA LYS A 232 1.71 3.80 -9.97
C LYS A 232 3.19 3.96 -10.34
N LEU A 233 3.67 5.18 -10.51
CA LEU A 233 5.11 5.44 -10.68
C LEU A 233 5.70 6.06 -9.42
N HIS A 234 6.73 5.42 -8.87
CA HIS A 234 7.55 5.93 -7.77
C HIS A 234 8.68 6.77 -8.36
N THR A 235 8.48 8.08 -8.42
CA THR A 235 9.42 9.05 -9.02
C THR A 235 10.38 9.68 -8.00
N ASP A 236 10.17 9.38 -6.72
CA ASP A 236 10.97 9.75 -5.56
C ASP A 236 12.15 8.78 -5.30
N VAL A 237 12.29 7.74 -6.12
CA VAL A 237 13.38 6.77 -6.08
C VAL A 237 14.18 6.77 -7.39
N ASP A 238 15.46 6.41 -7.32
CA ASP A 238 16.35 6.27 -8.48
C ASP A 238 16.94 4.84 -8.56
N PRO A 239 16.65 4.07 -9.64
CA PRO A 239 15.80 4.42 -10.78
C PRO A 239 14.32 4.49 -10.40
N VAL A 240 13.53 5.25 -11.20
CA VAL A 240 12.07 5.24 -11.13
C VAL A 240 11.56 3.80 -11.20
N VAL A 241 10.65 3.43 -10.29
CA VAL A 241 10.02 2.11 -10.26
C VAL A 241 8.54 2.25 -10.61
N GLY A 242 8.03 1.38 -11.49
CA GLY A 242 6.62 1.30 -11.79
C GLY A 242 5.95 0.15 -11.06
N GLU A 243 4.89 0.42 -10.34
CA GLU A 243 4.15 -0.55 -9.56
C GLU A 243 2.88 -0.97 -10.28
N ILE A 244 2.58 -2.26 -10.28
CA ILE A 244 1.19 -2.74 -10.43
C ILE A 244 0.52 -2.56 -9.07
N TYR A 245 -0.09 -1.40 -8.89
CA TYR A 245 -0.62 -0.91 -7.61
C TYR A 245 -1.84 -1.70 -7.17
N VAL A 246 -2.85 -1.81 -8.04
CA VAL A 246 -4.01 -2.67 -7.81
C VAL A 246 -4.39 -3.34 -9.11
N ILE A 247 -4.57 -4.65 -9.08
CA ILE A 247 -5.02 -5.45 -10.23
C ILE A 247 -6.16 -6.35 -9.79
N ALA A 248 -7.26 -6.31 -10.54
CA ALA A 248 -8.41 -7.14 -10.23
C ALA A 248 -9.15 -7.58 -11.50
N VAL A 249 -9.83 -8.72 -11.37
CA VAL A 249 -10.78 -9.24 -12.34
C VAL A 249 -12.07 -9.52 -11.57
N ASP A 250 -13.22 -9.11 -12.09
CA ASP A 250 -14.50 -9.45 -11.48
C ASP A 250 -14.64 -10.97 -11.36
N PRO A 251 -15.11 -11.51 -10.22
CA PRO A 251 -15.36 -12.94 -10.06
C PRO A 251 -16.18 -13.58 -11.20
N SER A 252 -17.09 -12.84 -11.85
CA SER A 252 -17.88 -13.34 -13.00
C SER A 252 -17.01 -13.63 -14.25
N ALA A 253 -15.85 -13.00 -14.35
CA ALA A 253 -14.92 -13.12 -15.48
C ALA A 253 -13.65 -13.94 -15.17
N HIS A 254 -13.61 -14.63 -14.02
CA HIS A 254 -12.48 -15.49 -13.64
C HIS A 254 -12.32 -16.70 -14.56
N GLY A 255 -11.14 -17.33 -14.53
CA GLY A 255 -10.84 -18.52 -15.34
C GLY A 255 -10.57 -18.27 -16.83
N ARG A 256 -10.68 -17.02 -17.29
CA ARG A 256 -10.45 -16.61 -18.69
C ARG A 256 -9.00 -16.18 -19.00
N GLY A 257 -8.08 -16.32 -18.04
CA GLY A 257 -6.69 -15.88 -18.19
C GLY A 257 -6.46 -14.36 -18.10
N LEU A 258 -7.49 -13.59 -17.74
CA LEU A 258 -7.46 -12.12 -17.72
C LEU A 258 -6.44 -11.54 -16.74
N GLY A 259 -6.17 -12.19 -15.60
CA GLY A 259 -5.14 -11.71 -14.66
C GLY A 259 -3.76 -11.60 -15.29
N ARG A 260 -3.37 -12.57 -16.14
CA ARG A 260 -2.12 -12.51 -16.89
C ARG A 260 -2.13 -11.37 -17.90
N GLN A 261 -3.21 -11.25 -18.67
CA GLN A 261 -3.34 -10.24 -19.73
C GLN A 261 -3.33 -8.83 -19.16
N LEU A 262 -3.99 -8.60 -18.02
CA LEU A 262 -4.00 -7.32 -17.34
C LEU A 262 -2.65 -6.98 -16.71
N THR A 263 -1.94 -7.98 -16.17
CA THR A 263 -0.57 -7.78 -15.69
C THR A 263 0.33 -7.32 -16.84
N LEU A 264 0.24 -7.96 -18.01
CA LEU A 264 0.99 -7.53 -19.20
C LEU A 264 0.59 -6.12 -19.66
N ALA A 265 -0.69 -5.79 -19.65
CA ALA A 265 -1.16 -4.45 -20.03
C ALA A 265 -0.61 -3.37 -19.08
N GLY A 266 -0.54 -3.66 -17.78
CA GLY A 266 0.12 -2.80 -16.80
C GLY A 266 1.63 -2.65 -17.04
N LEU A 267 2.32 -3.76 -17.34
CA LEU A 267 3.75 -3.72 -17.65
C LEU A 267 4.06 -2.95 -18.94
N ASP A 268 3.22 -3.11 -19.97
CA ASP A 268 3.30 -2.36 -21.21
C ASP A 268 3.12 -0.86 -20.93
N SER A 269 2.07 -0.50 -20.18
CA SER A 269 1.80 0.86 -19.72
C SER A 269 2.99 1.49 -18.97
N ILE A 270 3.59 0.77 -18.02
CA ILE A 270 4.77 1.25 -17.28
C ILE A 270 5.97 1.40 -18.21
N SER A 271 6.23 0.41 -19.06
CA SER A 271 7.37 0.41 -19.98
C SER A 271 7.29 1.53 -21.02
N ASP A 272 6.09 1.87 -21.49
CA ASP A 272 5.87 2.91 -22.49
C ASP A 272 6.17 4.31 -21.93
N ARG A 273 6.19 4.46 -20.60
CA ARG A 273 6.66 5.67 -19.89
C ARG A 273 8.18 5.69 -19.66
N GLY A 274 8.93 4.75 -20.24
CA GLY A 274 10.39 4.69 -20.17
C GLY A 274 10.95 4.09 -18.87
N VAL A 275 10.09 3.53 -18.02
CA VAL A 275 10.48 2.90 -16.75
C VAL A 275 11.09 1.52 -17.01
N THR A 276 12.18 1.21 -16.30
CA THR A 276 13.00 0.02 -16.54
C THR A 276 12.84 -1.08 -15.50
N VAL A 277 12.10 -0.82 -14.41
CA VAL A 277 11.84 -1.79 -13.34
C VAL A 277 10.37 -1.74 -12.95
N ALA A 278 9.71 -2.89 -12.96
CA ALA A 278 8.37 -3.04 -12.42
C ALA A 278 8.41 -3.72 -11.04
N ASN A 279 7.53 -3.32 -10.12
CA ASN A 279 7.25 -4.04 -8.89
C ASN A 279 5.76 -4.30 -8.69
N LEU A 280 5.44 -5.15 -7.71
CA LEU A 280 4.10 -5.40 -7.19
C LEU A 280 4.21 -5.95 -5.77
N TYR A 281 3.13 -5.87 -5.03
CA TYR A 281 2.98 -6.53 -3.73
C TYR A 281 1.94 -7.64 -3.82
N VAL A 282 2.26 -8.82 -3.26
CA VAL A 282 1.36 -9.97 -3.26
C VAL A 282 1.45 -10.73 -1.94
N ASP A 283 0.31 -11.18 -1.42
CA ASP A 283 0.27 -12.01 -0.22
C ASP A 283 1.01 -13.34 -0.46
N ALA A 284 1.94 -13.70 0.43
CA ALA A 284 2.72 -14.92 0.33
C ALA A 284 1.84 -16.19 0.35
N GLY A 285 0.70 -16.14 1.04
CA GLY A 285 -0.31 -17.20 1.07
C GLY A 285 -1.09 -17.33 -0.24
N ASN A 286 -1.12 -16.29 -1.09
CA ASN A 286 -1.73 -16.34 -2.41
C ASN A 286 -0.81 -17.00 -3.45
N THR A 287 -0.55 -18.29 -3.25
CA THR A 287 0.34 -19.11 -4.09
C THR A 287 -0.04 -19.10 -5.58
N ALA A 288 -1.33 -18.91 -5.91
CA ALA A 288 -1.79 -18.80 -7.30
C ALA A 288 -1.30 -17.50 -7.97
N ALA A 289 -1.43 -16.36 -7.28
CA ALA A 289 -0.94 -15.06 -7.75
C ALA A 289 0.60 -15.03 -7.77
N VAL A 290 1.27 -15.50 -6.71
CA VAL A 290 2.74 -15.63 -6.66
C VAL A 290 3.24 -16.43 -7.87
N GLY A 291 2.67 -17.61 -8.13
CA GLY A 291 3.07 -18.43 -9.27
C GLY A 291 2.78 -17.78 -10.63
N LEU A 292 1.72 -16.95 -10.74
CA LEU A 292 1.46 -16.16 -11.95
C LEU A 292 2.59 -15.15 -12.19
N TYR A 293 2.98 -14.39 -11.16
CA TYR A 293 4.02 -13.37 -11.28
C TYR A 293 5.40 -13.97 -11.54
N GLU A 294 5.73 -15.10 -10.91
CA GLU A 294 6.96 -15.85 -11.21
C GLU A 294 7.02 -16.27 -12.69
N ARG A 295 5.91 -16.76 -13.27
CA ARG A 295 5.83 -17.09 -14.71
C ARG A 295 5.97 -15.88 -15.62
N LEU A 296 5.67 -14.68 -15.14
CA LEU A 296 5.88 -13.40 -15.82
C LEU A 296 7.28 -12.82 -15.56
N GLY A 297 8.16 -13.59 -14.92
CA GLY A 297 9.56 -13.23 -14.70
C GLY A 297 9.79 -12.28 -13.53
N PHE A 298 8.82 -12.15 -12.62
CA PHE A 298 9.04 -11.49 -11.34
C PHE A 298 9.80 -12.40 -10.38
N GLY A 299 10.72 -11.81 -9.61
CA GLY A 299 11.37 -12.45 -8.47
C GLY A 299 11.06 -11.72 -7.18
N ILE A 300 11.09 -12.42 -6.05
CA ILE A 300 10.95 -11.81 -4.72
C ILE A 300 12.14 -10.87 -4.50
N HIS A 301 11.84 -9.59 -4.27
CA HIS A 301 12.81 -8.55 -3.95
C HIS A 301 12.93 -8.35 -2.44
N ARG A 302 11.79 -8.35 -1.75
CA ARG A 302 11.69 -8.08 -0.30
C ARG A 302 10.53 -8.85 0.29
N ARG A 303 10.68 -9.29 1.55
CA ARG A 303 9.59 -9.86 2.35
C ARG A 303 9.13 -8.82 3.37
N ARG A 304 7.85 -8.51 3.41
CA ARG A 304 7.24 -7.71 4.48
C ARG A 304 6.45 -8.65 5.37
N VAL A 305 6.65 -8.55 6.68
CA VAL A 305 5.97 -9.40 7.66
C VAL A 305 5.14 -8.53 8.57
N ALA A 306 3.86 -8.87 8.67
CA ALA A 306 2.93 -8.30 9.62
C ALA A 306 2.95 -9.13 10.91
N PHE A 307 3.15 -8.47 12.03
CA PHE A 307 3.03 -9.03 13.37
C PHE A 307 1.74 -8.51 14.01
N ALA A 308 0.91 -9.40 14.54
CA ALA A 308 -0.36 -9.03 15.16
C ALA A 308 -0.63 -9.90 16.40
N PRO A 309 -1.56 -9.50 17.30
CA PRO A 309 -1.98 -10.36 18.39
C PRO A 309 -2.51 -11.70 17.87
N PRO A 310 -2.30 -12.84 18.57
CA PRO A 310 -2.76 -14.16 18.11
C PRO A 310 -4.26 -14.24 17.81
N GLU A 311 -5.07 -13.46 18.53
CA GLU A 311 -6.52 -13.34 18.34
C GLU A 311 -6.93 -12.55 17.09
N HIS A 312 -6.00 -11.86 16.42
CA HIS A 312 -6.23 -11.06 15.22
C HIS A 312 -6.41 -11.91 13.96
N SER A 313 -7.10 -13.05 14.07
CA SER A 313 -7.16 -14.08 13.03
C SER A 313 -8.48 -14.85 13.08
N THR A 314 -9.61 -14.20 12.79
CA THR A 314 -10.80 -14.88 12.25
C THR A 314 -11.76 -13.86 11.63
N SER A 315 -11.60 -13.56 10.33
CA SER A 315 -12.69 -13.25 9.40
C SER A 315 -12.21 -13.43 7.97
#